data_AF-A0A166D7B7-F1
#
_entry.id   AF-A0A166D7B7-F1
#
_cell.length_a   1.000
_cell.length_b   1.000
_cell.length_c   1.000
_cell.angle_alpha   90.00
_cell.angle_beta   90.00
_cell.angle_gamma   90.00
#
_symmetry.space_group_name_H-M   'P 1'
#
loop_
_entity.id
_entity.type
_entity.pdbx_description
1 polymer ?
#
loop_
_entity_poly.entity_id
_entity_poly.type
_entity_poly.pdbx_seq_one_letter_code
_entity_poly.pdbx_strand_id
1 'polypeptide(L)' 'MIIPNKFHSLDQSILGKCPILLSHPDDHISIKELYRRNRKNFEDVSEFILALDLLYLTSRIEIDFDLQVVKYAL' A
#
# COMPACT_ATOMS: atom_id res chain seq x y z
N MET A 1 1.42 2.83 -13.46
CA MET A 1 0.23 2.57 -12.62
C MET A 1 -0.73 1.68 -13.40
N ILE A 2 -0.86 0.41 -13.05
CA ILE A 2 -1.88 -0.48 -13.62
C ILE A 2 -3.22 -0.15 -12.94
N ILE A 3 -4.18 0.30 -13.75
CA ILE A 3 -5.56 0.60 -13.33
C ILE A 3 -6.51 -0.49 -13.84
N PRO A 4 -7.61 -0.77 -13.13
CA PRO A 4 -8.57 -1.78 -13.57
C PRO A 4 -9.18 -1.39 -14.92
N ASN A 5 -9.19 -2.31 -15.87
CA ASN A 5 -9.79 -2.14 -17.18
C ASN A 5 -10.15 -3.50 -17.81
N LYS A 6 -10.59 -3.52 -19.08
CA LYS A 6 -10.96 -4.77 -19.77
C LYS A 6 -9.82 -5.80 -19.88
N PHE A 7 -8.57 -5.34 -19.82
CA PHE A 7 -7.38 -6.19 -19.94
C PHE A 7 -6.73 -6.53 -18.59
N HIS A 8 -6.97 -5.71 -17.56
CA HIS A 8 -6.40 -5.87 -16.23
C HIS A 8 -7.52 -5.90 -15.20
N SER A 9 -7.69 -7.02 -14.52
CA SER A 9 -8.72 -7.16 -13.49
C SER A 9 -8.41 -6.30 -12.27
N LEU A 10 -9.42 -6.08 -11.41
CA LEU A 10 -9.28 -5.24 -10.22
C LEU A 10 -8.16 -5.73 -9.30
N ASP A 11 -8.08 -7.03 -9.05
CA ASP A 11 -7.05 -7.71 -8.25
C ASP A 11 -5.63 -7.55 -8.81
N GLN A 12 -5.50 -7.39 -10.13
CA GLN A 12 -4.21 -7.10 -10.78
C GLN A 12 -3.83 -5.62 -10.73
N SER A 13 -4.79 -4.74 -10.50
CA SER A 13 -4.55 -3.30 -10.43
C SER A 13 -4.02 -2.85 -9.08
N ILE A 14 -3.38 -1.67 -9.05
CA ILE A 14 -2.89 -1.07 -7.81
C ILE A 14 -4.04 -0.84 -6.81
N LEU A 15 -5.24 -0.49 -7.30
CA LEU A 15 -6.40 -0.29 -6.45
C LEU A 15 -6.83 -1.59 -5.73
N GLY A 16 -6.78 -2.73 -6.42
CA GLY A 16 -7.10 -4.02 -5.81
C GLY A 16 -6.02 -4.55 -4.86
N LYS A 17 -4.78 -4.07 -4.99
CA LYS A 17 -3.67 -4.40 -4.08
C LYS A 17 -3.66 -3.54 -2.82
N CYS A 18 -4.30 -2.37 -2.80
CA CYS A 18 -4.33 -1.46 -1.66
C CYS A 18 -4.88 -2.08 -0.35
N PRO A 19 -5.97 -2.87 -0.35
CA PRO A 19 -6.47 -3.52 0.86
C PRO A 19 -5.45 -4.44 1.56
N ILE A 20 -4.49 -5.01 0.83
CA ILE A 20 -3.42 -5.85 1.38
C ILE A 20 -2.55 -5.05 2.37
N LEU A 21 -2.35 -3.76 2.09
CA LEU A 21 -1.57 -2.89 2.98
C LEU A 21 -2.38 -2.43 4.19
N LEU A 22 -3.72 -2.48 4.14
CA LEU A 22 -4.62 -2.10 5.23
C LEU A 22 -4.98 -3.25 6.18
N SER A 23 -4.75 -4.51 5.78
CA SER A 23 -5.10 -5.70 6.57
C SER A 23 -4.11 -6.01 7.70
N HIS A 24 -3.58 -5.00 8.39
CA HIS A 24 -2.62 -5.16 9.48
C HIS A 24 -3.28 -4.86 10.83
N PRO A 25 -3.06 -5.70 11.85
CA PRO A 25 -3.66 -5.52 13.18
C PRO A 25 -2.95 -4.44 14.02
N ASP A 26 -1.79 -3.96 13.57
CA ASP A 26 -0.95 -2.99 14.29
C ASP A 26 -1.41 -1.55 13.99
N ASP A 27 -1.53 -0.70 15.01
CA ASP A 27 -1.88 0.73 14.84
C ASP A 27 -0.87 1.49 13.96
N HIS A 28 0.38 1.02 13.97
CA HIS A 28 1.46 1.57 13.16
C HIS A 28 2.48 0.49 12.76
N ILE A 29 3.12 0.67 11.61
CA ILE A 29 4.12 -0.25 11.07
C ILE A 29 5.21 0.50 10.31
N SER A 30 6.48 0.08 10.44
CA SER A 30 7.54 0.70 9.63
C SER A 30 7.33 0.39 8.14
N ILE A 31 7.61 1.36 7.27
CA ILE A 31 7.47 1.21 5.81
C ILE A 31 8.30 0.02 5.30
N LYS A 32 9.51 -0.16 5.85
CA LYS A 32 10.42 -1.27 5.51
C LYS A 32 9.81 -2.63 5.86
N GLU A 33 9.23 -2.76 7.05
CA GLU A 33 8.59 -4.00 7.48
C GLU A 33 7.32 -4.27 6.69
N LEU A 34 6.51 -3.25 6.43
CA LEU A 34 5.32 -3.33 5.60
C LEU A 34 5.67 -3.84 4.18
N TYR A 35 6.72 -3.29 3.57
CA TYR A 35 7.23 -3.78 2.29
C TYR A 35 7.73 -5.22 2.41
N ARG A 36 8.55 -5.54 3.42
CA ARG A 36 9.13 -6.89 3.60
C ARG A 36 8.04 -7.97 3.68
N ARG A 37 6.95 -7.70 4.40
CA ARG A 37 5.79 -8.61 4.54
C ARG A 37 5.02 -8.78 3.24
N ASN A 38 4.86 -7.69 2.47
CA ASN A 38 3.95 -7.66 1.32
C ASN A 38 4.64 -7.72 -0.05
N ARG A 39 5.99 -7.75 -0.11
CA ARG A 39 6.77 -7.70 -1.35
C ARG A 39 6.37 -8.73 -2.41
N LYS A 40 5.81 -9.88 -2.02
CA LYS A 40 5.37 -10.93 -2.97
C LYS A 40 4.10 -10.56 -3.74
N ASN A 41 3.34 -9.59 -3.26
CA ASN A 41 2.10 -9.13 -3.86
C ASN A 41 2.30 -7.96 -4.84
N PHE A 42 3.54 -7.45 -4.93
CA PHE A 42 3.92 -6.34 -5.79
C PHE A 42 5.00 -6.79 -6.77
N GLU A 43 4.96 -6.26 -7.99
CA GLU A 43 5.94 -6.55 -9.04
C GLU A 43 7.32 -6.02 -8.68
N ASP A 44 7.37 -4.78 -8.16
CA ASP A 44 8.58 -4.12 -7.72
C ASP A 44 8.30 -3.14 -6.56
N VAL A 45 9.36 -2.45 -6.11
CA VAL A 45 9.23 -1.41 -5.07
C VAL A 45 8.40 -0.22 -5.55
N SER A 46 8.43 0.11 -6.83
CA SER A 46 7.71 1.25 -7.40
C SER A 46 6.21 1.04 -7.32
N GLU A 47 5.73 -0.18 -7.61
CA GLU A 47 4.30 -0.54 -7.50
C GLU A 47 3.82 -0.45 -6.05
N PHE A 48 4.65 -0.89 -5.10
CA PHE A 48 4.35 -0.76 -3.67
C PHE A 48 4.27 0.70 -3.23
N ILE A 49 5.20 1.55 -3.65
CA ILE A 49 5.18 2.98 -3.33
C ILE A 49 3.93 3.65 -3.93
N LEU A 50 3.56 3.31 -5.16
CA LEU A 50 2.32 3.81 -5.77
C LEU A 50 1.07 3.43 -4.98
N ALA A 51 1.01 2.22 -4.41
CA ALA A 51 -0.08 1.81 -3.55
C ALA A 51 -0.11 2.59 -2.22
N LEU A 52 1.06 2.83 -1.62
CA LEU A 52 1.19 3.70 -0.43
C LEU A 52 0.73 5.13 -0.72
N ASP A 53 1.17 5.71 -1.84
CA ASP A 53 0.79 7.07 -2.26
C ASP A 53 -0.73 7.17 -2.42
N LEU A 54 -1.36 6.18 -3.05
CA LEU A 54 -2.81 6.15 -3.20
C LEU A 54 -3.53 6.13 -1.84
N LEU A 55 -3.06 5.31 -0.90
CA LEU A 55 -3.63 5.22 0.44
C LEU A 55 -3.43 6.51 1.25
N TYR A 56 -2.27 7.15 1.10
CA TYR A 56 -1.98 8.44 1.74
C TYR A 56 -2.87 9.55 1.17
N LEU A 57 -2.98 9.64 -0.15
CA LEU A 57 -3.84 10.63 -0.84
C LEU A 57 -5.33 10.43 -0.55
N THR A 58 -5.75 9.21 -0.23
CA THR A 58 -7.15 8.90 0.14
C THR A 58 -7.39 8.94 1.65
N SER A 59 -6.44 9.46 2.43
CA SER A 59 -6.51 9.58 3.89
C SER A 59 -6.80 8.25 4.60
N ARG A 60 -6.38 7.11 4.01
CA ARG A 60 -6.48 5.78 4.64
C ARG A 60 -5.29 5.49 5.53
N ILE A 61 -4.17 6.15 5.25
CA ILE A 61 -2.96 6.09 6.07
C ILE A 61 -2.37 7.49 6.22
N GLU A 62 -1.62 7.67 7.30
CA GLU A 62 -0.68 8.77 7.46
C GLU A 62 0.74 8.21 7.48
N ILE A 63 1.70 9.03 7.02
CA ILE A 63 3.11 8.67 7.04
C ILE A 63 3.84 9.65 7.94
N ASP A 64 4.48 9.11 8.97
CA ASP A 64 5.44 9.82 9.79
C ASP A 64 6.81 9.67 9.13
N PHE A 65 7.26 10.71 8.42
CA PHE A 65 8.49 10.64 7.62
C PHE A 65 9.76 10.60 8.48
N ASP A 66 9.71 11.17 9.69
CA ASP A 66 10.85 11.16 10.61
C ASP A 66 11.08 9.75 11.16
N LEU A 67 10.00 9.07 11.55
CA LEU A 67 10.05 7.71 12.07
C LEU A 67 9.95 6.62 10.97
N GLN A 68 9.63 7.01 9.73
CA GLN A 68 9.37 6.12 8.60
C GLN A 68 8.31 5.06 8.91
N VAL A 69 7.25 5.46 9.61
CA VAL A 69 6.12 4.59 9.97
C VAL A 69 4.84 5.00 9.26
N VAL A 70 4.06 4.01 8.87
CA VAL A 70 2.67 4.14 8.44
C VAL A 70 1.79 4.06 9.68
N LYS A 71 0.85 4.99 9.82
CA LYS A 71 -0.22 4.98 10.83
C LYS A 71 -1.55 4.80 10.09
N TYR A 72 -2.39 3.88 10.53
CA TYR A 72 -3.68 3.64 9.88
C TYR A 72 -4.70 4.67 10.36
N ALA A 73 -5.35 5.36 9.42
CA ALA A 73 -6.43 6.29 9.73
C ALA A 73 -7.75 5.50 9.77
N LEU A 74 -8.33 5.37 10.97
CA LEU A 74 -9.61 4.72 11.22
C LEU A 74 -10.79 5.58 10.74
#